data_AF-A0A2E4DAN3-F1
#
_entry.id   AF-A0A2E4DAN3-F1
#
_cell.length_a   1.000
_cell.length_b   1.000
_cell.length_c   1.000
_cell.angle_alpha   90.00
_cell.angle_beta   90.00
_cell.angle_gamma   90.00
#
_symmetry.space_group_name_H-M   'P 1'
#
loop_
_entity.id
_entity.type
_entity.pdbx_description
1 polymer ?
#
loop_
_entity_poly.entity_id
_entity_poly.type
_entity_poly.pdbx_seq_one_letter_code
_entity_poly.pdbx_strand_id
1 'polypeptide(L)'
;MIRILLLVTFIFSSSECLAQKKKVVYKYKEYEKFDLGDLEIKGSIIAPGDISVKERRRKVFERDLLRKDDFDKKIIQELKFLR
;
A
#
# COMPACT_ATOMS: atom_id res chain seq x y z
N MET A 1 -8.77 -53.78 -2.20
CA MET A 1 -9.66 -52.60 -2.00
C MET A 1 -9.33 -51.82 -0.73
N ILE A 2 -9.18 -52.47 0.43
CA ILE A 2 -8.92 -51.76 1.72
C ILE A 2 -7.68 -50.85 1.71
N ARG A 3 -6.61 -51.24 1.01
CA ARG A 3 -5.37 -50.44 0.89
C ARG A 3 -5.55 -49.16 0.07
N ILE A 4 -6.44 -49.20 -0.93
CA ILE A 4 -6.77 -48.04 -1.77
C ILE A 4 -7.62 -47.07 -0.95
N LEU A 5 -8.56 -47.61 -0.16
CA LEU A 5 -9.39 -46.82 0.75
C LEU A 5 -8.54 -46.03 1.76
N LEU A 6 -7.53 -46.68 2.36
CA LEU A 6 -6.62 -46.05 3.33
C LEU A 6 -5.77 -44.93 2.70
N LEU A 7 -5.34 -45.12 1.45
CA LEU A 7 -4.51 -44.17 0.74
C LEU A 7 -5.31 -42.92 0.34
N VAL A 8 -6.58 -43.10 -0.03
CA VAL A 8 -7.51 -42.00 -0.31
C VAL A 8 -7.80 -41.19 0.95
N THR A 9 -8.05 -41.84 2.10
CA THR A 9 -8.28 -41.13 3.37
C THR A 9 -7.07 -40.33 3.87
N PHE A 10 -5.85 -40.76 3.54
CA PHE A 10 -4.62 -40.06 3.95
C PHE A 10 -4.36 -38.78 3.13
N ILE A 11 -4.84 -38.70 1.89
CA ILE A 11 -4.67 -37.52 1.05
C ILE A 11 -5.60 -36.39 1.53
N PHE A 12 -6.83 -36.71 1.93
CA PHE A 12 -7.83 -35.71 2.35
C PHE A 12 -7.50 -35.05 3.71
N SER A 13 -6.75 -35.70 4.60
CA SER A 13 -6.40 -35.14 5.92
C SER A 13 -5.29 -34.08 5.89
N SER A 14 -4.62 -33.87 4.75
CA SER A 14 -3.47 -32.96 4.63
C SER A 14 -3.84 -31.49 4.34
N SER A 15 -5.13 -31.18 4.20
CA SER A 15 -5.60 -29.90 3.63
C SER A 15 -5.74 -28.72 4.62
N GLU A 16 -5.58 -28.94 5.93
CA GLU A 16 -5.98 -27.94 6.95
C GLU A 16 -4.84 -27.13 7.62
N CYS A 17 -3.59 -27.20 7.13
CA CYS A 17 -2.45 -26.63 7.90
C CYS A 17 -2.03 -25.18 7.51
N LEU A 18 -2.48 -24.62 6.39
CA LEU A 18 -1.85 -23.40 5.82
C LEU A 18 -2.70 -22.10 5.88
N ALA A 19 -3.88 -22.10 6.51
CA ALA A 19 -4.83 -20.98 6.42
C ALA A 19 -5.11 -20.22 7.73
N GLN A 20 -4.43 -20.53 8.86
CA GLN A 20 -4.61 -19.74 10.08
C GLN A 20 -3.91 -18.39 9.96
N LYS A 21 -4.61 -17.40 9.40
CA LYS A 21 -4.22 -16.00 9.48
C LYS A 21 -4.13 -15.63 10.96
N LYS A 22 -2.89 -15.46 11.45
CA LYS A 22 -2.62 -15.00 12.82
C LYS A 22 -3.42 -13.74 13.08
N LYS A 23 -4.28 -13.75 14.11
CA LYS A 23 -5.07 -12.59 14.50
C LYS A 23 -4.11 -11.50 15.00
N VAL A 24 -3.78 -10.53 14.14
CA VAL A 24 -2.98 -9.37 14.51
C VAL A 24 -3.90 -8.39 15.23
N VAL A 25 -3.75 -8.28 16.56
CA VAL A 25 -4.45 -7.27 17.37
C VAL A 25 -3.59 -6.02 17.39
N TYR A 26 -3.98 -5.02 16.59
CA TYR A 26 -3.35 -3.70 16.61
C TYR A 26 -3.77 -2.99 17.91
N LYS A 27 -2.81 -2.82 18.83
CA LYS A 27 -2.99 -1.94 19.99
C LYS A 27 -2.55 -0.55 19.61
N TYR A 28 -3.44 0.42 19.73
CA TYR A 28 -3.06 1.83 19.59
C TYR A 28 -2.17 2.21 20.76
N LYS A 29 -1.10 2.95 20.47
CA LYS A 29 -0.24 3.54 21.50
C LYS A 29 -1.09 4.58 22.25
N GLU A 30 -1.15 4.48 23.57
CA GLU A 30 -1.84 5.47 24.40
C GLU A 30 -1.19 6.85 24.23
N TYR A 31 -1.98 7.91 24.38
CA TYR A 31 -1.50 9.30 24.27
C TYR A 31 -0.41 9.56 25.30
N GLU A 32 0.84 9.57 24.86
CA GLU A 32 1.96 10.06 25.64
C GLU A 32 1.83 11.59 25.75
N LYS A 33 1.67 12.08 26.98
CA LYS A 33 1.77 13.51 27.26
C LYS A 33 3.26 13.86 27.24
N PHE A 34 3.69 14.48 26.16
CA PHE A 34 5.02 15.07 26.08
C PHE A 34 4.99 16.39 26.85
N ASP A 35 5.74 16.45 27.95
CA ASP A 35 5.97 17.72 28.65
C ASP A 35 6.89 18.56 27.77
N LEU A 36 6.31 19.58 27.14
CA LEU A 36 7.03 20.50 26.25
C LEU A 36 7.83 21.54 27.04
N GLY A 37 7.72 21.57 28.38
CA GLY A 37 8.45 22.51 29.23
C GLY A 37 9.96 22.30 29.21
N ASP A 38 10.41 21.04 29.09
CA ASP A 38 11.83 20.65 29.03
C ASP A 38 12.33 20.36 27.61
N LEU A 39 11.52 20.65 26.59
CA LEU A 39 11.99 20.65 25.20
C LEU A 39 12.81 21.93 24.99
N GLU A 40 14.02 21.95 25.55
CA GLU A 40 15.03 22.96 25.26
C GLU A 40 15.38 22.83 23.77
N ILE A 41 14.68 23.58 22.94
CA ILE A 41 14.97 23.71 21.53
C ILE A 41 16.36 24.36 21.49
N LYS A 42 17.40 23.55 21.37
CA LYS A 42 18.74 23.97 20.94
C LYS A 42 18.64 24.44 19.50
N GLY A 43 17.93 25.56 19.31
CA GLY A 43 17.83 26.28 18.06
C GLY A 43 19.19 26.91 17.83
N SER A 44 20.10 26.18 17.16
CA SER A 44 20.93 26.88 16.18
C SER A 44 19.96 27.71 15.36
N ILE A 45 20.19 29.01 15.21
CA ILE A 45 19.32 29.93 14.47
C ILE A 45 19.12 29.35 13.06
N ILE A 46 18.06 28.57 12.87
CA ILE A 46 17.73 27.97 11.59
C ILE A 46 16.90 29.01 10.86
N ALA A 47 17.40 29.47 9.73
CA ALA A 47 16.63 30.39 8.90
C ALA A 47 15.36 29.65 8.44
N PRO A 48 14.23 30.34 8.21
CA PRO A 48 13.03 29.70 7.65
C PRO A 48 13.30 28.92 6.34
N GLY A 49 14.38 29.26 5.62
CA GLY A 49 14.86 28.53 4.44
C GLY A 49 15.47 27.16 4.73
N ASP A 50 16.00 26.90 5.92
CA ASP A 50 16.62 25.62 6.29
C ASP A 50 15.60 24.52 6.61
N ILE A 51 14.38 24.92 7.01
CA ILE A 51 13.22 24.03 7.21
C ILE A 51 12.47 23.83 5.88
N SER A 52 12.84 24.57 4.83
CA SER A 52 12.15 24.47 3.55
C SER A 52 12.35 23.09 2.92
N VAL A 53 11.24 22.41 2.66
CA VAL A 53 11.25 21.13 1.97
C VAL A 53 11.69 21.39 0.53
N LYS A 54 12.86 20.87 0.14
CA LYS A 54 13.35 20.93 -1.24
C LYS A 54 12.23 20.49 -2.18
N GLU A 55 11.88 21.34 -3.16
CA GLU A 55 10.81 21.05 -4.09
C GLU A 55 11.05 19.67 -4.73
N ARG A 56 10.17 18.73 -4.39
CA ARG A 56 10.22 17.39 -4.94
C ARG A 56 9.89 17.53 -6.43
N ARG A 57 10.80 17.13 -7.32
CA ARG A 57 10.49 17.07 -8.75
C ARG A 57 9.23 16.22 -8.93
N ARG A 58 8.13 16.85 -9.36
CA ARG A 58 6.88 16.14 -9.66
C ARG A 58 7.20 15.13 -10.75
N LYS A 59 7.11 13.84 -10.44
CA LYS A 59 7.22 12.79 -11.45
C LYS A 59 5.97 12.90 -12.32
N VAL A 60 6.11 13.45 -13.52
CA VAL A 60 5.02 13.47 -14.50
C VAL A 60 4.85 12.02 -14.94
N PHE A 61 3.74 11.40 -14.54
CA PHE A 61 3.38 10.08 -15.02
C PHE A 61 2.86 10.24 -16.44
N GLU A 62 3.77 10.16 -17.41
CA GLU A 62 3.41 9.95 -18.81
C GLU A 62 3.12 8.46 -18.99
N ARG A 63 1.92 8.04 -18.62
CA ARG A 63 1.39 6.74 -19.04
C ARG A 63 0.37 7.00 -20.12
N ASP A 64 0.55 6.34 -21.26
CA ASP A 64 -0.50 6.28 -22.26
C ASP A 64 -1.74 5.63 -21.63
N LEU A 65 -2.91 6.15 -21.97
CA LEU A 65 -4.18 5.55 -21.59
C LEU A 65 -4.25 4.14 -22.19
N LEU A 66 -4.75 3.18 -21.42
CA LEU A 66 -4.96 1.82 -21.88
C LEU A 66 -5.87 1.84 -23.13
N ARG A 67 -5.34 1.46 -24.29
CA ARG A 67 -6.13 1.33 -25.51
C ARG A 67 -6.74 -0.07 -25.52
N LYS A 68 -8.07 -0.15 -25.51
CA LYS A 68 -8.79 -1.38 -25.82
C LYS A 68 -8.94 -1.53 -27.33
N ASP A 69 -8.88 -2.75 -27.83
CA ASP A 69 -9.00 -3.02 -29.26
C ASP A 69 -10.42 -2.72 -29.79
N ASP A 70 -11.44 -2.96 -28.95
CA ASP A 70 -12.85 -2.68 -29.25
C ASP A 70 -13.31 -1.27 -28.83
N PHE A 71 -12.40 -0.32 -28.69
CA PHE A 71 -12.75 1.01 -28.22
C PHE A 71 -13.37 1.85 -29.34
N ASP A 72 -14.47 2.55 -29.03
CA ASP A 72 -15.17 3.40 -29.99
C ASP A 72 -14.26 4.54 -30.49
N LYS A 73 -14.08 4.62 -31.81
CA LYS A 73 -13.23 5.61 -32.48
C LYS A 73 -13.70 7.04 -32.21
N LYS A 74 -15.00 7.26 -31.98
CA LYS A 74 -15.56 8.59 -31.67
C LYS A 74 -15.09 9.07 -30.29
N ILE A 75 -15.07 8.18 -29.30
CA ILE A 75 -14.61 8.49 -27.94
C ILE A 75 -13.11 8.83 -27.94
N ILE A 76 -12.30 8.18 -28.79
CA ILE A 76 -10.88 8.50 -28.95
C ILE A 76 -10.68 9.94 -29.44
N GLN A 77 -11.51 10.43 -30.36
CA GLN A 77 -11.43 11.81 -30.83
C GLN A 77 -11.79 12.79 -29.73
N GLU A 78 -12.82 12.52 -28.94
CA GLU A 78 -13.25 13.38 -27.83
C GLU A 78 -12.19 13.44 -26.70
N LEU A 79 -11.55 12.32 -26.37
CA LEU A 79 -10.47 12.27 -25.37
C LEU A 79 -9.24 13.12 -25.75
N LYS A 80 -8.98 13.33 -27.05
CA LYS A 80 -7.87 14.20 -27.49
C LYS A 80 -8.05 15.67 -27.12
N PHE A 81 -9.29 16.13 -26.96
CA PHE A 81 -9.60 17.52 -26.65
C PHE A 81 -9.76 17.78 -25.14
N LEU A 82 -9.67 16.74 -24.31
CA LEU A 82 -9.73 16.83 -22.84
C LEU A 82 -8.38 17.13 -22.18
N ARG A 83 -7.30 17.17 -22.96
CA ARG A 83 -5.91 17.41 -22.51
C ARG A 83 -5.49 18.84 -22.83
#